data_AF-A0A9D2M5C8-F1
#
_entry.id   AF-A0A9D2M5C8-F1
#
_cell.length_a   1.000
_cell.length_b   1.000
_cell.length_c   1.000
_cell.angle_alpha   90.00
_cell.angle_beta   90.00
_cell.angle_gamma   90.00
#
_symmetry.space_group_name_H-M   'P 1'
#
loop_
_entity.id
_entity.type
_entity.pdbx_description
1 polymer ?
#
loop_
_entity_poly.entity_id
_entity_poly.type
_entity_poly.pdbx_seq_one_letter_code
_entity_poly.pdbx_strand_id
1 'polypeptide(L)'
;MAFQKQHPGIILILLAFCFSLGGCGAPLLSERQIVRAVLFSQTAERTEAVLLLANTSEADAETFHTLSGVGQTPAEALNQAQQASQGPVFYGLMDLVVLPMNASYKEICSYTSLLEQTVLPAARMDIILWQREGPASVQEQAPALYAAIKAAQKQYGIRNGLYQVTAQSNNCALPVWQGGQFGFAWLQMDKKAILISDGLQAQLAATLTGQGNRLEVWLGNGAVACTARTSVRWESDADTITAEVTLHDLTLTNLDGQPRPETESRKLLEAEMHTAFDAVLGATVPVQDPLRVRLWAFQRNGAAREPATAALSVRFAD
;
A
#
# COMPACT_ATOMS: atom_id res chain seq x y z
N MET A 1 -3.38 2.11 76.45
CA MET A 1 -4.03 3.43 76.69
C MET A 1 -3.13 4.48 76.07
N ALA A 2 -3.52 5.05 74.91
CA ALA A 2 -3.09 6.35 74.36
C ALA A 2 -3.40 6.37 72.85
N PHE A 3 -4.62 6.80 72.55
CA PHE A 3 -5.04 7.34 71.26
C PHE A 3 -4.44 8.75 71.14
N GLN A 4 -3.72 9.08 70.06
CA GLN A 4 -3.45 10.44 69.55
C GLN A 4 -2.39 10.33 68.44
N LYS A 5 -2.52 10.87 67.23
CA LYS A 5 -3.08 12.17 66.82
C LYS A 5 -3.63 12.09 65.40
N GLN A 6 -4.75 12.78 65.24
CA GLN A 6 -5.27 13.37 64.01
C GLN A 6 -4.17 13.92 63.10
N HIS A 7 -4.15 13.47 61.84
CA HIS A 7 -3.73 14.29 60.72
C HIS A 7 -4.79 14.27 59.61
N PRO A 8 -5.99 14.85 59.83
CA PRO A 8 -6.98 15.03 58.78
C PRO A 8 -6.41 15.86 57.61
N GLY A 9 -5.42 16.71 57.86
CA GLY A 9 -4.70 17.45 56.82
C GLY A 9 -3.83 16.58 55.91
N ILE A 10 -3.23 15.49 56.40
CA ILE A 10 -2.38 14.61 55.57
C ILE A 10 -3.24 13.74 54.64
N ILE A 11 -4.39 13.27 55.13
CA ILE A 11 -5.36 12.51 54.30
C ILE A 11 -5.99 13.43 53.24
N LEU A 12 -6.32 14.69 53.59
CA LEU A 12 -6.85 15.66 52.63
C LEU A 12 -5.80 16.09 51.59
N ILE A 13 -4.52 16.20 51.97
CA ILE A 13 -3.41 16.49 51.05
C ILE A 13 -3.14 15.29 50.12
N LEU A 14 -3.20 14.04 50.61
CA LEU A 14 -3.08 12.84 49.77
C LEU A 14 -4.25 12.67 48.79
N LEU A 15 -5.48 12.98 49.21
CA LEU A 15 -6.65 12.96 48.31
C LEU A 15 -6.63 14.09 47.26
N ALA A 16 -6.17 15.29 47.63
CA ALA A 16 -5.96 16.39 46.70
C ALA A 16 -4.81 16.10 45.72
N PHE A 17 -3.74 15.44 46.18
CA PHE A 17 -2.61 15.04 45.33
C PHE A 17 -3.00 13.93 44.35
N CYS A 18 -3.82 12.95 44.78
CA CYS A 18 -4.42 11.94 43.89
C CYS A 18 -5.38 12.56 42.85
N PHE A 19 -6.11 13.62 43.18
CA PHE A 19 -6.93 14.36 42.20
C PHE A 19 -6.09 15.20 41.23
N SER A 20 -4.93 15.71 41.67
CA SER A 20 -3.99 16.41 40.77
C SER A 20 -3.16 15.48 39.88
N LEU A 21 -3.01 14.21 40.26
CA LEU A 21 -2.35 13.15 39.48
C LEU A 21 -3.32 12.33 38.61
N GLY A 22 -4.63 12.58 38.73
CA GLY A 22 -5.68 11.97 37.91
C GLY A 22 -5.81 12.56 36.50
N GLY A 23 -4.89 13.42 36.07
CA GLY A 23 -4.83 13.98 34.72
C GLY A 23 -4.36 13.00 33.65
N CYS A 24 -4.88 11.78 33.61
CA CYS A 24 -4.89 10.95 32.40
C CYS A 24 -6.30 10.97 31.79
N GLY A 25 -6.83 12.17 31.58
CA GLY A 25 -7.99 12.38 30.72
C GLY A 25 -7.57 12.25 29.26
N ALA A 26 -6.99 11.12 28.88
CA ALA A 26 -6.80 10.81 27.48
C ALA A 26 -8.22 10.79 26.88
N PRO A 27 -8.53 11.65 25.90
CA PRO A 27 -9.88 11.78 25.38
C PRO A 27 -10.36 10.42 24.93
N LEU A 28 -11.62 10.11 25.25
CA LEU A 28 -12.24 8.86 24.84
C LEU A 28 -12.13 8.71 23.32
N LEU A 29 -12.02 7.49 22.81
CA LEU A 29 -11.91 7.28 21.35
C LEU A 29 -13.08 7.93 20.58
N SER A 30 -14.25 8.05 21.22
CA SER A 30 -15.44 8.74 20.72
C SER A 30 -15.29 10.26 20.53
N GLU A 31 -14.31 10.90 21.18
CA GLU A 31 -14.01 12.33 21.06
C GLU A 31 -12.84 12.59 20.08
N ARG A 32 -12.18 11.52 19.62
CA ARG A 32 -11.03 11.62 18.71
C ARG A 32 -11.48 11.58 17.27
N GLN A 33 -10.72 12.29 16.44
CA GLN A 33 -10.92 12.33 15.01
C GLN A 33 -10.10 11.19 14.40
N ILE A 34 -10.75 10.05 14.17
CA ILE A 34 -10.10 8.81 13.74
C ILE A 34 -9.73 8.89 12.26
N VAL A 35 -8.44 8.92 11.96
CA VAL A 35 -7.92 8.93 10.59
C VAL A 35 -7.95 7.51 10.02
N ARG A 36 -8.56 7.37 8.84
CA ARG A 36 -8.55 6.14 8.04
C ARG A 36 -7.55 6.19 6.91
N ALA A 37 -7.40 7.37 6.30
CA ALA A 37 -6.42 7.58 5.25
C ALA A 37 -5.83 8.99 5.26
N VAL A 38 -4.63 9.11 4.71
CA VAL A 38 -4.01 10.39 4.36
C VAL A 38 -3.73 10.41 2.87
N LEU A 39 -4.19 11.45 2.19
CA LEU A 39 -3.97 11.63 0.77
C LEU A 39 -3.09 12.86 0.56
N PHE A 40 -2.04 12.69 -0.22
CA PHE A 40 -1.17 13.79 -0.62
C PHE A 40 -1.37 14.13 -2.09
N SER A 41 -1.38 15.43 -2.37
CA SER A 41 -1.39 15.98 -3.72
C SER A 41 -0.28 17.02 -3.81
N GLN A 42 0.42 17.06 -4.94
CA GLN A 42 1.57 17.95 -5.11
C GLN A 42 1.47 18.69 -6.44
N THR A 43 1.65 20.00 -6.35
CA THR A 43 1.90 20.90 -7.48
C THR A 43 3.34 21.39 -7.40
N ALA A 44 3.81 22.12 -8.42
CA ALA A 44 5.17 22.66 -8.41
C ALA A 44 5.47 23.59 -7.21
N GLU A 45 4.43 24.20 -6.62
CA GLU A 45 4.59 25.24 -5.60
C GLU A 45 4.06 24.84 -4.22
N ARG A 46 3.15 23.86 -4.14
CA ARG A 46 2.43 23.52 -2.92
C ARG A 46 2.13 22.04 -2.83
N THR A 47 2.13 21.54 -1.59
CA THR A 47 1.60 20.23 -1.20
C THR A 47 0.28 20.42 -0.48
N GLU A 48 -0.70 19.61 -0.83
CA GLU A 48 -1.96 19.45 -0.12
C GLU A 48 -1.93 18.11 0.62
N ALA A 49 -2.40 18.10 1.87
CA ALA A 49 -2.63 16.90 2.64
C ALA A 49 -4.12 16.85 3.03
N VAL A 50 -4.78 15.74 2.75
CA VAL A 50 -6.17 15.49 3.12
C VAL A 50 -6.22 14.34 4.11
N LEU A 51 -6.76 14.59 5.29
CA LEU A 51 -7.13 13.56 6.27
C LEU A 51 -8.54 13.07 5.97
N LEU A 52 -8.69 11.77 5.75
CA LEU A 52 -10.00 11.11 5.69
C LEU A 52 -10.33 10.55 7.07
N LEU A 53 -11.41 11.04 7.67
CA LEU A 53 -11.79 10.75 9.04
C LEU A 53 -13.05 9.89 9.06
N ALA A 54 -13.08 8.86 9.92
CA ALA A 54 -14.29 8.08 10.16
C ALA A 54 -15.30 8.90 10.97
N ASN A 55 -16.55 8.89 10.56
CA ASN A 55 -17.62 9.48 11.36
C ASN A 55 -18.03 8.48 12.46
N THR A 56 -17.76 8.82 13.72
CA THR A 56 -18.07 7.97 14.88
C THR A 56 -19.47 8.24 15.45
N SER A 57 -20.21 9.21 14.88
CA SER A 57 -21.48 9.69 15.43
C SER A 57 -22.73 9.20 14.68
N GLU A 58 -22.55 8.58 13.50
CA GLU A 58 -23.64 8.05 12.69
C GLU A 58 -23.78 6.53 12.86
N ALA A 59 -25.01 6.04 12.79
CA ALA A 59 -25.32 4.60 12.93
C ALA A 59 -24.73 3.74 11.79
N ASP A 60 -24.26 4.37 10.72
CA ASP A 60 -23.52 3.77 9.61
C ASP A 60 -22.03 4.11 9.72
N ALA A 61 -21.22 3.12 10.10
CA ALA A 61 -19.77 3.22 10.28
C ALA A 61 -18.95 3.45 8.98
N GLU A 62 -19.60 3.89 7.89
CA GLU A 62 -19.01 4.05 6.56
C GLU A 62 -19.11 5.48 5.99
N THR A 63 -19.62 6.45 6.76
CA THR A 63 -19.56 7.86 6.35
C THR A 63 -18.22 8.49 6.77
N PHE A 64 -17.65 9.30 5.88
CA PHE A 64 -16.37 9.97 6.09
C PHE A 64 -16.52 11.47 5.95
N HIS A 65 -15.75 12.21 6.74
CA HIS A 65 -15.49 13.63 6.51
C HIS A 65 -14.01 13.87 6.27
N THR A 66 -13.69 15.04 5.73
CA THR A 66 -12.32 15.37 5.32
C THR A 66 -11.83 16.65 5.98
N LEU A 67 -10.55 16.68 6.33
CA LEU A 67 -9.83 17.91 6.68
C LEU A 67 -8.68 18.06 5.68
N SER A 68 -8.46 19.28 5.19
CA SER A 68 -7.38 19.58 4.25
C SER A 68 -6.49 20.70 4.78
N GLY A 69 -5.22 20.64 4.40
CA GLY A 69 -4.21 21.65 4.69
C GLY A 69 -3.25 21.79 3.53
N VAL A 70 -2.72 23.01 3.34
CA VAL A 70 -1.86 23.33 2.18
C VAL A 70 -0.57 24.00 2.64
N GLY A 71 0.55 23.33 2.42
CA GLY A 71 1.88 23.80 2.81
C GLY A 71 2.84 23.85 1.63
N GLN A 72 4.05 24.35 1.88
CA GLN A 72 5.16 24.21 0.94
C GLN A 72 5.78 22.81 1.01
N THR A 73 5.64 22.15 2.16
CA THR A 73 6.13 20.78 2.40
C THR A 73 5.00 19.83 2.80
N PRO A 74 5.19 18.51 2.65
CA PRO A 74 4.25 17.51 3.17
C PRO A 74 3.96 17.65 4.67
N ALA A 75 4.97 17.98 5.47
CA ALA A 75 4.84 18.14 6.91
C ALA A 75 3.98 19.36 7.28
N GLU A 76 4.19 20.48 6.61
CA GLU A 76 3.38 21.69 6.79
C GLU A 76 1.92 21.46 6.38
N ALA A 77 1.70 20.83 5.22
CA ALA A 77 0.37 20.52 4.73
C ALA A 77 -0.39 19.61 5.71
N LEU A 78 0.28 18.58 6.21
CA LEU A 78 -0.28 17.64 7.19
C LEU A 78 -0.61 18.34 8.51
N ASN A 79 0.31 19.16 9.04
CA ASN A 79 0.09 19.93 10.27
C ASN A 79 -1.11 20.89 10.14
N GLN A 80 -1.24 21.59 9.01
CA GLN A 80 -2.40 22.45 8.78
C GLN A 80 -3.71 21.65 8.70
N ALA A 81 -3.72 20.49 8.06
CA ALA A 81 -4.89 19.62 8.01
C ALA A 81 -5.30 19.14 9.41
N GLN A 82 -4.32 18.86 10.28
CA GLN A 82 -4.57 18.53 11.68
C GLN A 82 -5.14 19.71 12.48
N GLN A 83 -4.64 20.93 12.26
CA GLN A 83 -5.10 22.14 12.94
C GLN A 83 -6.52 22.55 12.54
N ALA A 84 -6.99 22.14 11.35
CA ALA A 84 -8.39 22.31 10.95
C ALA A 84 -9.35 21.42 11.76
N SER A 85 -8.83 20.48 12.56
CA SER A 85 -9.63 19.56 13.35
C SER A 85 -10.19 20.21 14.61
N GLN A 86 -11.46 19.90 14.93
CA GLN A 86 -12.11 20.37 16.15
C GLN A 86 -11.73 19.55 17.40
N GLY A 87 -10.94 18.49 17.21
CA GLY A 87 -10.52 17.58 18.28
C GLY A 87 -9.18 16.91 17.97
N PRO A 88 -8.65 16.13 18.93
CA PRO A 88 -7.38 15.44 18.75
C PRO A 88 -7.48 14.40 17.62
N VAL A 89 -6.56 14.51 16.65
CA VAL A 89 -6.43 13.57 15.54
C VAL A 89 -5.78 12.28 16.02
N PHE A 90 -6.35 11.14 15.63
CA PHE A 90 -5.89 9.82 16.03
C PHE A 90 -5.60 8.93 14.81
N TYR A 91 -4.33 8.54 14.64
CA TYR A 91 -3.88 7.73 13.50
C TYR A 91 -3.82 6.22 13.76
N GLY A 92 -4.14 5.75 14.96
CA GLY A 92 -3.94 4.33 15.33
C GLY A 92 -4.77 3.33 14.52
N LEU A 93 -5.76 3.78 13.75
CA LEU A 93 -6.59 2.98 12.86
C LEU A 93 -6.43 3.36 11.37
N MET A 94 -5.41 4.14 11.04
CA MET A 94 -5.10 4.51 9.68
C MET A 94 -4.60 3.29 8.91
N ASP A 95 -5.18 3.03 7.74
CA ASP A 95 -4.86 1.83 6.96
C ASP A 95 -4.44 2.11 5.51
N LEU A 96 -4.50 3.37 5.08
CA LEU A 96 -4.14 3.77 3.72
C LEU A 96 -3.42 5.12 3.67
N VAL A 97 -2.41 5.20 2.83
CA VAL A 97 -1.76 6.43 2.42
C VAL A 97 -1.80 6.49 0.90
N VAL A 98 -2.24 7.62 0.37
CA VAL A 98 -2.26 7.87 -1.07
C VAL A 98 -1.24 8.95 -1.40
N LEU A 99 -0.30 8.62 -2.27
CA LEU A 99 0.76 9.54 -2.72
C LEU A 99 0.57 9.89 -4.19
N PRO A 100 1.05 11.05 -4.65
CA PRO A 100 0.87 11.43 -6.04
C PRO A 100 1.77 10.59 -6.96
N MET A 101 1.24 10.13 -8.10
CA MET A 101 1.97 9.24 -9.04
C MET A 101 3.26 9.85 -9.60
N ASN A 102 3.38 11.18 -9.64
CA ASN A 102 4.57 11.88 -10.10
C ASN A 102 5.64 12.07 -9.01
N ALA A 103 5.43 11.59 -7.79
CA ALA A 103 6.44 11.61 -6.75
C ALA A 103 7.67 10.78 -7.15
N SER A 104 8.85 11.38 -7.01
CA SER A 104 10.12 10.70 -7.13
C SER A 104 10.39 9.76 -5.95
N TYR A 105 11.34 8.84 -6.09
CA TYR A 105 11.78 7.97 -4.99
C TYR A 105 12.14 8.77 -3.71
N LYS A 106 12.85 9.90 -3.86
CA LYS A 106 13.22 10.76 -2.73
C LYS A 106 12.01 11.38 -2.03
N GLU A 107 10.98 11.76 -2.79
CA GLU A 107 9.74 12.28 -2.23
C GLU A 107 8.98 11.16 -1.51
N ILE A 108 8.89 9.96 -2.08
CA ILE A 108 8.30 8.79 -1.40
C ILE A 108 9.01 8.52 -0.06
N CYS A 109 10.34 8.53 -0.03
CA CYS A 109 11.12 8.39 1.22
C CYS A 109 10.81 9.51 2.23
N SER A 110 10.59 10.73 1.76
CA SER A 110 10.24 11.87 2.63
C SER A 110 8.82 11.73 3.21
N TYR A 111 7.84 11.33 2.40
CA TYR A 111 6.49 11.04 2.87
C TYR A 111 6.47 9.92 3.90
N THR A 112 7.15 8.81 3.60
CA THR A 112 7.22 7.65 4.50
C THR A 112 7.90 8.00 5.83
N SER A 113 9.02 8.73 5.80
CA SER A 113 9.70 9.21 7.03
C SER A 113 8.81 10.13 7.87
N LEU A 114 8.05 11.03 7.24
CA LEU A 114 7.09 11.89 7.94
C LEU A 114 5.99 11.05 8.63
N LEU A 115 5.45 10.05 7.93
CA LEU A 115 4.39 9.20 8.45
C LEU A 115 4.88 8.30 9.59
N GLU A 116 6.10 7.78 9.52
CA GLU A 116 6.74 7.04 10.62
C GLU A 116 6.81 7.85 11.91
N GLN A 117 7.12 9.15 11.80
CA GLN A 117 7.24 10.05 12.94
C GLN A 117 5.88 10.52 13.46
N THR A 118 4.87 10.57 12.59
CA THR A 118 3.55 11.13 12.92
C THR A 118 2.56 10.07 13.44
N VAL A 119 2.63 8.84 12.92
CA VAL A 119 1.59 7.80 13.08
C VAL A 119 1.98 6.77 14.15
N LEU A 120 2.27 7.24 15.36
CA LEU A 120 2.62 6.38 16.49
C LEU A 120 1.38 5.98 17.32
N PRO A 121 1.24 4.70 17.74
CA PRO A 121 2.09 3.56 17.40
C PRO A 121 1.90 3.10 15.95
N ALA A 122 2.96 2.57 15.33
CA ALA A 122 3.04 2.25 13.91
C ALA A 122 1.83 1.46 13.39
N ALA A 123 0.95 2.15 12.67
CA ALA A 123 -0.19 1.52 12.02
C ALA A 123 0.28 0.64 10.84
N ARG A 124 -0.36 -0.53 10.65
CA ARG A 124 -0.19 -1.32 9.42
C ARG A 124 -0.99 -0.62 8.32
N MET A 125 -0.35 0.31 7.64
CA MET A 125 -0.91 1.09 6.53
C MET A 125 -0.35 0.64 5.18
N ASP A 126 -1.21 0.64 4.17
CA ASP A 126 -0.84 0.41 2.77
C ASP A 126 -0.54 1.74 2.06
N ILE A 127 0.45 1.79 1.18
CA ILE A 127 0.84 2.97 0.39
C ILE A 127 0.50 2.75 -1.08
N ILE A 128 -0.36 3.60 -1.64
CA ILE A 128 -0.77 3.52 -3.04
C ILE A 128 -0.39 4.83 -3.74
N LEU A 129 0.17 4.74 -4.95
CA LEU A 129 0.28 5.90 -5.82
C LEU A 129 -1.05 6.15 -6.52
N TRP A 130 -1.42 7.41 -6.69
CA TRP A 130 -2.65 7.76 -7.39
C TRP A 130 -2.37 8.60 -8.62
N GLN A 131 -2.79 8.08 -9.76
CA GLN A 131 -2.89 8.81 -11.01
C GLN A 131 -4.21 9.56 -11.00
N ARG A 132 -4.16 10.82 -10.53
CA ARG A 132 -5.35 11.67 -10.42
C ARG A 132 -5.99 11.90 -11.78
N GLU A 133 -7.31 11.81 -11.80
CA GLU A 133 -8.15 12.10 -12.95
C GLU A 133 -9.05 13.31 -12.64
N GLY A 134 -9.29 14.13 -13.67
CA GLY A 134 -10.24 15.23 -13.61
C GLY A 134 -9.84 16.43 -12.73
N PRO A 135 -10.68 17.48 -12.75
CA PRO A 135 -10.38 18.75 -12.09
C PRO A 135 -10.79 18.80 -10.61
N ALA A 136 -11.64 17.87 -10.15
CA ALA A 136 -12.18 17.85 -8.78
C ALA A 136 -11.05 17.81 -7.74
N SER A 137 -11.23 18.48 -6.61
CA SER A 137 -10.20 18.57 -5.56
C SER A 137 -9.88 17.18 -4.96
N VAL A 138 -8.69 17.02 -4.38
CA VAL A 138 -8.34 15.78 -3.67
C VAL A 138 -9.27 15.57 -2.48
N GLN A 139 -9.64 16.67 -1.82
CA GLN A 139 -10.56 16.63 -0.69
C GLN A 139 -11.94 16.08 -1.06
N GLU A 140 -12.52 16.49 -2.19
CA GLU A 140 -13.81 15.98 -2.67
C GLU A 140 -13.75 14.51 -3.10
N GLN A 141 -12.61 14.09 -3.68
CA GLN A 141 -12.45 12.73 -4.20
C GLN A 141 -12.06 11.70 -3.13
N ALA A 142 -11.55 12.14 -1.97
CA ALA A 142 -10.95 11.27 -0.97
C ALA A 142 -11.85 10.11 -0.50
N PRO A 143 -13.15 10.29 -0.18
CA PRO A 143 -14.00 9.18 0.26
C PRO A 143 -14.22 8.12 -0.83
N ALA A 144 -14.52 8.55 -2.06
CA ALA A 144 -14.76 7.65 -3.19
C ALA A 144 -13.49 6.91 -3.60
N LEU A 145 -12.35 7.62 -3.63
CA LEU A 145 -11.05 7.04 -3.90
C LEU A 145 -10.65 6.00 -2.85
N TYR A 146 -10.85 6.31 -1.56
CA TYR A 146 -10.60 5.37 -0.48
C TYR A 146 -11.42 4.09 -0.67
N ALA A 147 -12.74 4.21 -0.88
CA ALA A 147 -13.61 3.06 -1.10
C ALA A 147 -13.18 2.21 -2.30
N ALA A 148 -12.83 2.86 -3.43
CA ALA A 148 -12.36 2.19 -4.63
C ALA A 148 -11.05 1.43 -4.39
N ILE A 149 -10.09 2.05 -3.70
CA ILE A 149 -8.82 1.39 -3.33
C ILE A 149 -9.07 0.23 -2.37
N LYS A 150 -9.94 0.37 -1.36
CA LYS A 150 -10.25 -0.75 -0.44
C LYS A 150 -10.90 -1.92 -1.16
N ALA A 151 -11.79 -1.64 -2.12
CA ALA A 151 -12.38 -2.66 -2.98
C ALA A 151 -11.32 -3.39 -3.80
N ALA A 152 -10.42 -2.64 -4.45
CA ALA A 152 -9.31 -3.19 -5.22
C ALA A 152 -8.34 -4.00 -4.35
N GLN A 153 -7.97 -3.52 -3.16
CA GLN A 153 -7.13 -4.26 -2.21
C GLN A 153 -7.77 -5.59 -1.80
N LYS A 154 -9.09 -5.62 -1.63
CA LYS A 154 -9.83 -6.85 -1.34
C LYS A 154 -9.87 -7.80 -2.54
N GLN A 155 -10.12 -7.26 -3.73
CA GLN A 155 -10.25 -8.01 -4.98
C GLN A 155 -8.91 -8.66 -5.38
N TYR A 156 -7.83 -7.87 -5.44
CA TYR A 156 -6.51 -8.30 -5.91
C TYR A 156 -5.57 -8.73 -4.77
N GLY A 157 -6.01 -8.63 -3.51
CA GLY A 157 -5.22 -9.01 -2.34
C GLY A 157 -4.00 -8.13 -2.13
N ILE A 158 -4.05 -6.86 -2.54
CA ILE A 158 -2.91 -5.95 -2.50
C ILE A 158 -2.65 -5.49 -1.07
N ARG A 159 -1.40 -5.68 -0.65
CA ARG A 159 -0.85 -5.18 0.61
C ARG A 159 0.57 -4.70 0.37
N ASN A 160 0.90 -3.52 0.86
CA ASN A 160 2.29 -3.08 0.92
C ASN A 160 2.54 -2.34 2.22
N GLY A 161 3.45 -2.83 3.04
CA GLY A 161 3.77 -2.14 4.29
C GLY A 161 4.74 -0.99 4.04
N LEU A 162 4.67 0.05 4.87
CA LEU A 162 5.69 1.10 4.97
C LEU A 162 7.14 0.55 4.92
N TYR A 163 7.42 -0.50 5.70
CA TYR A 163 8.72 -1.18 5.73
C TYR A 163 9.12 -1.81 4.40
N GLN A 164 8.17 -2.24 3.56
CA GLN A 164 8.50 -2.80 2.25
C GLN A 164 8.95 -1.71 1.26
N VAL A 165 8.41 -0.50 1.40
CA VAL A 165 8.77 0.66 0.56
C VAL A 165 10.18 1.15 0.88
N THR A 166 10.59 1.10 2.15
CA THR A 166 11.90 1.57 2.63
C THR A 166 12.94 0.45 2.80
N ALA A 167 12.57 -0.82 2.57
CA ALA A 167 13.47 -1.97 2.72
C ALA A 167 14.66 -1.98 1.75
N GLN A 168 14.57 -1.27 0.62
CA GLN A 168 15.63 -1.22 -0.38
C GLN A 168 16.28 0.15 -0.43
N SER A 169 17.62 0.16 -0.50
CA SER A 169 18.38 1.37 -0.79
C SER A 169 18.19 1.75 -2.26
N ASN A 170 17.68 2.95 -2.51
CA ASN A 170 17.63 3.61 -3.81
C ASN A 170 16.58 3.11 -4.81
N ASN A 171 15.69 2.19 -4.45
CA ASN A 171 14.55 1.82 -5.28
C ASN A 171 13.34 1.44 -4.42
N CYS A 172 12.15 1.46 -5.02
CA CYS A 172 10.98 0.79 -4.47
C CYS A 172 9.96 0.46 -5.57
N ALA A 173 8.99 -0.35 -5.18
CA ALA A 173 7.94 -0.88 -6.01
C ALA A 173 6.61 -0.56 -5.35
N LEU A 174 5.74 0.17 -6.04
CA LEU A 174 4.48 0.60 -5.46
C LEU A 174 3.30 0.32 -6.38
N PRO A 175 2.16 -0.08 -5.81
CA PRO A 175 0.91 -0.15 -6.55
C PRO A 175 0.38 1.23 -6.94
N VAL A 176 -0.32 1.28 -8.05
CA VAL A 176 -0.89 2.51 -8.61
C VAL A 176 -2.39 2.34 -8.80
N TRP A 177 -3.17 3.31 -8.35
CA TRP A 177 -4.58 3.43 -8.70
C TRP A 177 -4.75 4.38 -9.89
N GLN A 178 -5.33 3.88 -10.98
CA GLN A 178 -5.52 4.59 -12.25
C GLN A 178 -7.01 4.86 -12.57
N GLY A 179 -7.86 5.07 -11.56
CA GLY A 179 -9.27 5.47 -11.76
C GLY A 179 -10.25 4.34 -12.10
N GLY A 180 -9.79 3.21 -12.63
CA GLY A 180 -10.64 2.03 -12.86
C GLY A 180 -9.90 0.69 -12.89
N GLN A 181 -8.57 0.74 -12.92
CA GLN A 181 -7.71 -0.44 -12.91
C GLN A 181 -6.48 -0.19 -12.06
N PHE A 182 -5.89 -1.30 -11.64
CA PHE A 182 -4.65 -1.30 -10.90
C PHE A 182 -3.45 -1.26 -11.85
N GLY A 183 -2.49 -0.41 -11.55
CA GLY A 183 -1.18 -0.37 -12.18
C GLY A 183 -0.09 -0.63 -11.15
N PHE A 184 1.16 -0.59 -11.61
CA PHE A 184 2.32 -0.73 -10.76
C PHE A 184 3.43 0.22 -11.18
N ALA A 185 4.23 0.70 -10.23
CA ALA A 185 5.30 1.66 -10.49
C ALA A 185 6.64 1.18 -9.94
N TRP A 186 7.67 1.30 -10.76
CA TRP A 186 9.06 1.20 -10.33
C TRP A 186 9.61 2.59 -10.09
N LEU A 187 10.11 2.83 -8.89
CA LEU A 187 10.79 4.06 -8.53
C LEU A 187 12.24 3.77 -8.23
N GLN A 188 13.14 4.56 -8.80
CA GLN A 188 14.56 4.53 -8.48
C GLN A 188 15.05 5.94 -8.15
N MET A 189 16.04 6.03 -7.26
CA MET A 189 16.76 7.25 -6.98
C MET A 189 17.27 7.89 -8.27
N ASP A 190 16.99 9.19 -8.42
CA ASP A 190 17.42 10.03 -9.55
C ASP A 190 16.97 9.55 -10.94
N LYS A 191 15.90 8.75 -10.99
CA LYS A 191 15.24 8.33 -12.23
C LYS A 191 13.75 8.67 -12.22
N LYS A 192 13.19 8.78 -13.42
CA LYS A 192 11.74 8.88 -13.59
C LYS A 192 11.10 7.54 -13.24
N ALA A 193 9.94 7.59 -12.57
CA ALA A 193 9.14 6.40 -12.31
C ALA A 193 8.73 5.72 -13.63
N ILE A 194 8.79 4.39 -13.64
CA ILE A 194 8.31 3.56 -14.76
C ILE A 194 6.95 3.02 -14.36
N LEU A 195 5.92 3.38 -15.12
CA LEU A 195 4.55 2.93 -14.90
C LEU A 195 4.26 1.68 -15.75
N ILE A 196 3.77 0.64 -15.10
CA ILE A 196 3.15 -0.54 -15.69
C ILE A 196 1.64 -0.36 -15.57
N SER A 197 1.00 0.00 -16.69
CA SER A 197 -0.45 0.24 -16.75
C SER A 197 -1.26 -0.99 -17.13
N ASP A 198 -0.64 -2.00 -17.77
CA ASP A 198 -1.33 -3.22 -18.18
C ASP A 198 -1.74 -4.05 -16.95
N GLY A 199 -3.00 -4.52 -16.93
CA GLY A 199 -3.58 -5.17 -15.76
C GLY A 199 -2.92 -6.51 -15.40
N LEU A 200 -2.54 -7.32 -16.39
CA LEU A 200 -1.85 -8.59 -16.15
C LEU A 200 -0.42 -8.32 -15.67
N GLN A 201 0.30 -7.44 -16.35
CA GLN A 201 1.66 -7.05 -15.95
C GLN A 201 1.69 -6.47 -14.53
N ALA A 202 0.73 -5.61 -14.17
CA ALA A 202 0.66 -5.00 -12.85
C ALA A 202 0.36 -6.03 -11.75
N GLN A 203 -0.57 -6.96 -11.98
CA GLN A 203 -0.89 -8.02 -11.02
C GLN A 203 0.25 -9.03 -10.88
N LEU A 204 0.95 -9.33 -11.98
CA LEU A 204 2.15 -10.15 -11.95
C LEU A 204 3.27 -9.44 -11.18
N ALA A 205 3.52 -8.16 -11.43
CA ALA A 205 4.48 -7.35 -10.69
C ALA A 205 4.17 -7.32 -9.17
N ALA A 206 2.89 -7.17 -8.80
CA ALA A 206 2.46 -7.25 -7.41
C ALA A 206 2.73 -8.65 -6.81
N THR A 207 2.47 -9.72 -7.55
CA THR A 207 2.76 -11.10 -7.11
C THR A 207 4.26 -11.30 -6.90
N LEU A 208 5.10 -10.90 -7.87
CA LEU A 208 6.55 -11.08 -7.83
C LEU A 208 7.22 -10.29 -6.70
N THR A 209 6.66 -9.14 -6.34
CA THR A 209 7.12 -8.31 -5.21
C THR A 209 6.53 -8.76 -3.86
N GLY A 210 5.67 -9.78 -3.85
CA GLY A 210 4.97 -10.25 -2.64
C GLY A 210 3.91 -9.28 -2.11
N GLN A 211 3.50 -8.31 -2.93
CA GLN A 211 2.50 -7.30 -2.60
C GLN A 211 1.08 -7.69 -3.04
N GLY A 212 0.92 -8.71 -3.88
CA GLY A 212 -0.36 -9.24 -4.33
C GLY A 212 -0.41 -10.77 -4.23
N ASN A 213 -1.61 -11.31 -4.06
CA ASN A 213 -1.82 -12.77 -3.95
C ASN A 213 -3.05 -13.27 -4.70
N ARG A 214 -3.61 -12.46 -5.60
CA ARG A 214 -4.72 -12.82 -6.46
C ARG A 214 -4.47 -12.31 -7.87
N LEU A 215 -4.92 -13.10 -8.83
CA LEU A 215 -4.95 -12.78 -10.24
C LEU A 215 -6.41 -12.76 -10.68
N GLU A 216 -6.83 -11.68 -11.31
CA GLU A 216 -8.12 -11.53 -11.97
C GLU A 216 -7.91 -10.76 -13.28
N VAL A 217 -7.89 -11.48 -14.40
CA VAL A 217 -7.50 -10.96 -15.71
C VAL A 217 -8.36 -11.51 -16.83
N TRP A 218 -8.37 -10.80 -17.94
CA TRP A 218 -9.01 -11.22 -19.18
C TRP A 218 -7.93 -11.55 -20.23
N LEU A 219 -7.96 -12.78 -20.73
CA LEU A 219 -7.00 -13.32 -21.67
C LEU A 219 -7.57 -13.31 -23.10
N GLY A 220 -6.70 -13.34 -24.09
CA GLY A 220 -7.06 -13.48 -25.50
C GLY A 220 -7.96 -12.36 -26.00
N ASN A 221 -7.69 -11.12 -25.59
CA ASN A 221 -8.52 -9.94 -25.85
C ASN A 221 -9.95 -10.04 -25.30
N GLY A 222 -10.10 -10.61 -24.10
CA GLY A 222 -11.41 -10.73 -23.45
C GLY A 222 -12.14 -12.04 -23.73
N ALA A 223 -11.50 -13.00 -24.39
CA ALA A 223 -12.07 -14.30 -24.70
C ALA A 223 -12.23 -15.20 -23.47
N VAL A 224 -11.34 -15.07 -22.47
CA VAL A 224 -11.34 -15.88 -21.24
C VAL A 224 -11.17 -14.99 -20.02
N ALA A 225 -12.05 -15.10 -19.03
CA ALA A 225 -11.79 -14.58 -17.69
C ALA A 225 -11.03 -15.62 -16.87
N CYS A 226 -9.99 -15.19 -16.18
CA CYS A 226 -9.16 -16.01 -15.30
C CYS A 226 -9.18 -15.42 -13.89
N THR A 227 -9.49 -16.25 -12.89
CA THR A 227 -9.27 -15.93 -11.48
C THR A 227 -8.43 -17.00 -10.79
N ALA A 228 -7.50 -16.59 -9.95
CA ALA A 228 -6.68 -17.50 -9.15
C ALA A 228 -6.13 -16.79 -7.91
N ARG A 229 -5.83 -17.54 -6.86
CA ARG A 229 -4.88 -17.08 -5.83
C ARG A 229 -3.46 -17.34 -6.32
N THR A 230 -2.54 -16.43 -6.02
CA THR A 230 -1.14 -16.53 -6.46
C THR A 230 -0.20 -16.64 -5.27
N SER A 231 0.86 -17.42 -5.46
CA SER A 231 2.03 -17.43 -4.57
C SER A 231 3.29 -17.49 -5.43
N VAL A 232 4.33 -16.76 -5.04
CA VAL A 232 5.63 -16.82 -5.71
C VAL A 232 6.67 -17.47 -4.82
N ARG A 233 7.51 -18.31 -5.41
CA ARG A 233 8.78 -18.76 -4.84
C ARG A 233 9.89 -18.41 -5.81
N TRP A 234 11.01 -17.94 -5.28
CA TRP A 234 12.21 -17.71 -6.06
C TRP A 234 13.17 -18.89 -5.91
N GLU A 235 13.55 -19.49 -7.03
CA GLU A 235 14.56 -20.53 -7.11
C GLU A 235 15.74 -20.04 -7.94
N SER A 236 16.96 -20.38 -7.54
CA SER A 236 18.16 -20.00 -8.28
C SER A 236 18.93 -21.26 -8.63
N ASP A 237 19.32 -21.38 -9.89
CA ASP A 237 20.39 -22.27 -10.33
C ASP A 237 21.69 -21.48 -10.50
N ALA A 238 22.67 -22.04 -11.20
CA ALA A 238 24.00 -21.43 -11.36
C ALA A 238 23.98 -20.09 -12.12
N ASP A 239 23.10 -19.91 -13.11
CA ASP A 239 23.08 -18.76 -14.03
C ASP A 239 21.69 -18.11 -14.20
N THR A 240 20.65 -18.76 -13.70
CA THR A 240 19.24 -18.37 -13.83
C THR A 240 18.60 -18.29 -12.46
N ILE A 241 17.74 -17.29 -12.31
CA ILE A 241 16.80 -17.21 -11.20
C ILE A 241 15.37 -17.26 -11.74
N THR A 242 14.60 -18.21 -11.22
CA THR A 242 13.27 -18.53 -11.69
C THR A 242 12.25 -18.07 -10.65
N ALA A 243 11.31 -17.24 -11.09
CA ALA A 243 10.07 -16.99 -10.37
C ALA A 243 9.11 -18.14 -10.63
N GLU A 244 8.92 -19.01 -9.63
CA GLU A 244 7.90 -20.04 -9.65
C GLU A 244 6.59 -19.45 -9.11
N VAL A 245 5.67 -19.14 -10.01
CA VAL A 245 4.34 -18.62 -9.67
C VAL A 245 3.34 -19.77 -9.69
N THR A 246 2.80 -20.09 -8.51
CA THR A 246 1.74 -21.09 -8.37
C THR A 246 0.37 -20.41 -8.35
N LEU A 247 -0.52 -20.89 -9.21
CA LEU A 247 -1.92 -20.52 -9.30
C LEU A 247 -2.76 -21.56 -8.57
N HIS A 248 -3.45 -21.12 -7.51
CA HIS A 248 -4.33 -21.95 -6.69
C HIS A 248 -5.79 -21.57 -6.96
N ASP A 249 -6.69 -22.54 -6.85
CA ASP A 249 -8.13 -22.37 -7.06
C ASP A 249 -8.44 -21.72 -8.42
N LEU A 250 -7.73 -22.15 -9.48
CA LEU A 250 -7.85 -21.56 -10.81
C LEU A 250 -9.27 -21.75 -11.36
N THR A 251 -9.90 -20.65 -11.74
CA THR A 251 -11.15 -20.64 -12.51
C THR A 251 -10.92 -19.99 -13.87
N LEU A 252 -11.29 -20.71 -14.92
CA LEU A 252 -11.21 -20.22 -16.31
C LEU A 252 -12.62 -20.23 -16.91
N THR A 253 -13.10 -19.06 -17.31
CA THR A 253 -14.45 -18.89 -17.87
C THR A 253 -14.36 -18.35 -19.30
N ASN A 254 -14.87 -19.10 -20.27
CA ASN A 254 -14.97 -18.64 -21.65
C ASN A 254 -16.08 -17.58 -21.76
N LEU A 255 -15.76 -16.41 -22.32
CA LEU A 255 -16.67 -15.28 -22.47
C LEU A 255 -17.13 -15.07 -23.92
N ASP A 256 -16.41 -15.63 -24.89
CA ASP A 256 -16.68 -15.53 -26.32
C ASP A 256 -17.75 -16.54 -26.81
N GLY A 257 -18.31 -17.35 -25.91
CA GLY A 257 -19.30 -18.39 -26.21
C GLY A 257 -18.75 -19.57 -27.02
N GLN A 258 -17.44 -19.61 -27.31
CA GLN A 258 -16.79 -20.73 -27.98
C GLN A 258 -16.36 -21.76 -26.93
N PRO A 259 -16.69 -23.05 -27.12
CA PRO A 259 -16.23 -24.10 -26.24
C PRO A 259 -14.71 -24.27 -26.41
N ARG A 260 -13.93 -23.68 -25.50
CA ARG A 260 -12.48 -23.85 -25.40
C ARG A 260 -12.15 -24.88 -24.32
N PRO A 261 -11.42 -25.97 -24.64
CA PRO A 261 -10.91 -26.89 -23.64
C PRO A 261 -10.08 -26.16 -22.59
N GLU A 262 -10.19 -26.56 -21.33
CA GLU A 262 -9.45 -25.93 -20.23
C GLU A 262 -7.93 -25.94 -20.48
N THR A 263 -7.40 -27.02 -21.07
CA THR A 263 -5.99 -27.14 -21.46
C THR A 263 -5.54 -26.04 -22.42
N GLU A 264 -6.39 -25.60 -23.34
CA GLU A 264 -6.06 -24.50 -24.25
C GLU A 264 -6.09 -23.16 -23.52
N SER A 265 -7.06 -22.93 -22.63
CA SER A 265 -7.13 -21.74 -21.78
C SER A 265 -5.94 -21.65 -20.81
N ARG A 266 -5.49 -22.78 -20.24
CA ARG A 266 -4.27 -22.84 -19.40
C ARG A 266 -3.01 -22.48 -20.21
N LYS A 267 -2.87 -22.98 -21.44
CA LYS A 267 -1.75 -22.63 -22.34
C LYS A 267 -1.76 -21.14 -22.73
N LEU A 268 -2.94 -20.59 -23.00
CA LEU A 268 -3.09 -19.16 -23.29
C LEU A 268 -2.66 -18.32 -22.09
N LEU A 269 -3.14 -18.67 -20.88
CA LEU A 269 -2.75 -18.00 -19.63
C LEU A 269 -1.24 -18.05 -19.41
N GLU A 270 -0.63 -19.23 -19.56
CA GLU A 270 0.83 -19.39 -19.43
C GLU A 270 1.58 -18.50 -20.42
N ALA A 271 1.21 -18.51 -21.70
CA ALA A 271 1.84 -17.70 -22.73
C ALA A 271 1.72 -16.18 -22.46
N GLU A 272 0.55 -15.71 -22.03
CA GLU A 272 0.34 -14.31 -21.67
C GLU A 272 1.10 -13.92 -20.40
N MET A 273 1.17 -14.81 -19.40
CA MET A 273 1.98 -14.57 -18.19
C MET A 273 3.47 -14.48 -18.51
N HIS A 274 3.99 -15.31 -19.42
CA HIS A 274 5.37 -15.20 -19.88
C HIS A 274 5.62 -13.88 -20.62
N THR A 275 4.72 -13.48 -21.51
CA THR A 275 4.81 -12.19 -22.21
C THR A 275 4.78 -11.02 -21.23
N ALA A 276 3.90 -11.09 -20.23
CA ALA A 276 3.81 -10.08 -19.18
C ALA A 276 5.06 -10.04 -18.29
N PHE A 277 5.64 -11.21 -17.98
CA PHE A 277 6.88 -11.30 -17.22
C PHE A 277 8.06 -10.64 -17.93
N ASP A 278 8.22 -10.92 -19.23
CA ASP A 278 9.28 -10.30 -20.04
C ASP A 278 9.10 -8.78 -20.13
N ALA A 279 7.86 -8.30 -20.25
CA ALA A 279 7.55 -6.87 -20.21
C ALA A 279 7.87 -6.24 -18.84
N VAL A 280 7.51 -6.92 -17.74
CA VAL A 280 7.82 -6.48 -16.37
C VAL A 280 9.32 -6.43 -16.14
N LEU A 281 10.06 -7.47 -16.52
CA LEU A 281 11.52 -7.51 -16.44
C LEU A 281 12.19 -6.48 -17.34
N GLY A 282 11.73 -6.32 -18.58
CA GLY A 282 12.23 -5.31 -19.50
C GLY A 282 11.99 -3.88 -19.00
N ALA A 283 10.91 -3.66 -18.25
CA ALA A 283 10.64 -2.42 -17.53
C ALA A 283 11.56 -2.23 -16.31
N THR A 284 12.17 -3.30 -15.78
CA THR A 284 13.23 -3.18 -14.76
C THR A 284 14.57 -2.91 -15.45
N VAL A 285 15.10 -1.68 -15.34
CA VAL A 285 16.46 -1.44 -15.82
C VAL A 285 17.42 -2.32 -14.99
N PRO A 286 18.40 -3.03 -15.59
CA PRO A 286 19.19 -4.09 -14.92
C PRO A 286 19.98 -3.68 -13.66
N VAL A 287 20.00 -2.39 -13.31
CA VAL A 287 20.61 -1.82 -12.09
C VAL A 287 19.60 -1.62 -10.96
N GLN A 288 18.28 -1.58 -11.22
CA GLN A 288 17.28 -1.18 -10.22
C GLN A 288 16.70 -2.34 -9.42
N ASP A 289 16.80 -3.58 -9.89
CA ASP A 289 16.31 -4.82 -9.26
C ASP A 289 15.12 -4.66 -8.27
N PRO A 290 13.99 -4.07 -8.69
CA PRO A 290 12.88 -3.83 -7.78
C PRO A 290 12.20 -5.13 -7.32
N LEU A 291 12.40 -6.21 -8.08
CA LEU A 291 11.95 -7.57 -7.77
C LEU A 291 12.87 -8.31 -6.79
N ARG A 292 14.01 -7.70 -6.39
CA ARG A 292 15.01 -8.27 -5.46
C ARG A 292 15.64 -9.57 -5.95
N VAL A 293 15.67 -9.77 -7.25
CA VAL A 293 16.23 -10.93 -7.95
C VAL A 293 17.66 -11.22 -7.48
N ARG A 294 18.50 -10.19 -7.38
CA ARG A 294 19.90 -10.30 -6.91
C ARG A 294 19.97 -10.67 -5.44
N LEU A 295 19.11 -10.08 -4.60
CA LEU A 295 19.07 -10.44 -3.18
C LEU A 295 18.66 -11.90 -3.00
N TRP A 296 17.64 -12.36 -3.73
CA TRP A 296 17.18 -13.74 -3.66
C TRP A 296 18.27 -14.72 -4.11
N ALA A 297 18.96 -14.41 -5.21
CA ALA A 297 20.10 -15.21 -5.66
C ALA A 297 21.25 -15.19 -4.65
N PHE A 298 21.58 -14.02 -4.09
CA PHE A 298 22.62 -13.90 -3.05
C PHE A 298 22.29 -14.73 -1.81
N GLN A 299 21.04 -14.68 -1.33
CA GLN A 299 20.63 -15.46 -0.15
C GLN A 299 20.74 -16.97 -0.37
N ARG A 300 20.57 -17.45 -1.61
CA ARG A 300 20.55 -18.88 -1.93
C ARG A 300 21.90 -19.43 -2.37
N ASN A 301 22.67 -18.66 -3.14
CA ASN A 301 23.93 -19.08 -3.77
C ASN A 301 25.18 -18.42 -3.14
N GLY A 302 25.01 -17.45 -2.23
CA GLY A 302 26.10 -16.65 -1.68
C GLY A 302 26.63 -15.58 -2.63
N ALA A 303 27.70 -14.90 -2.24
CA ALA A 303 28.28 -13.76 -2.96
C ALA A 303 28.90 -14.07 -4.33
N ALA A 304 29.00 -15.35 -4.72
CA ALA A 304 29.90 -15.78 -5.79
C ALA A 304 29.30 -15.68 -7.20
N ARG A 305 27.97 -15.56 -7.37
CA ARG A 305 27.33 -15.52 -8.70
C ARG A 305 26.06 -14.67 -8.70
N GLU A 306 26.10 -13.52 -9.35
CA GLU A 306 24.88 -12.83 -9.77
C GLU A 306 24.25 -13.62 -10.93
N PRO A 307 22.94 -13.93 -10.91
CA PRO A 307 22.29 -14.63 -11.99
C PRO A 307 22.32 -13.75 -13.25
N ALA A 308 22.64 -14.36 -14.39
CA ALA A 308 22.73 -13.68 -15.67
C ALA A 308 21.35 -13.48 -16.31
N THR A 309 20.37 -14.33 -15.96
CA THR A 309 19.03 -14.32 -16.54
C THR A 309 17.95 -14.57 -15.49
N ALA A 310 16.74 -14.07 -15.75
CA ALA A 310 15.56 -14.33 -14.95
C ALA A 310 14.50 -15.03 -15.81
N ALA A 311 13.80 -16.00 -15.22
CA ALA A 311 12.79 -16.80 -15.90
C ALA A 311 11.50 -16.89 -15.08
N LEU A 312 10.39 -17.19 -15.75
CA LEU A 312 9.11 -17.51 -15.12
C LEU A 312 8.83 -19.00 -15.25
N SER A 313 8.29 -19.61 -14.21
CA SER A 313 7.64 -20.91 -14.27
C SER A 313 6.23 -20.78 -13.68
N VAL A 314 5.21 -21.15 -14.45
CA VAL A 314 3.81 -21.13 -14.01
C VAL A 314 3.40 -22.54 -13.60
N ARG A 315 2.85 -22.67 -12.39
CA ARG A 315 2.34 -23.95 -11.86
C ARG A 315 0.86 -23.84 -11.53
N PHE A 316 0.10 -24.83 -11.98
CA PHE A 316 -1.31 -24.97 -11.62
C PHE A 316 -1.39 -25.93 -10.44
N ALA A 317 -1.86 -25.45 -9.30
CA ALA A 317 -2.20 -26.28 -8.15
C ALA A 317 -3.66 -26.70 -8.29
N ASP A 318 -3.88 -27.99 -8.53
CA ASP A 318 -5.21 -28.62 -8.51
C ASP A 318 -5.69 -28.85 -7.07
#